data_AF-A0A4Q3SA98-F1
#
_entry.id   AF-A0A4Q3SA98-F1
#
_cell.length_a   1.000
_cell.length_b   1.000
_cell.length_c   1.000
_cell.angle_alpha   90.00
_cell.angle_beta   90.00
_cell.angle_gamma   90.00
#
_symmetry.space_group_name_H-M   'P 1'
#
loop_
_entity.id
_entity.type
_entity.pdbx_description
1 polymer ?
#
loop_
_entity_poly.entity_id
_entity_poly.type
_entity_poly.pdbx_seq_one_letter_code
_entity_poly.pdbx_strand_id
1 'polypeptide(L)' 'MSDDADAVAAKLVALRGALEASIWPAAVAAATSGDHERVRDLVKLKVDIEAIDFALSHRPVG' A
#
# COMPACT_ATOMS: atom_id res chain seq x y z
N MET A 1 2.02 -4.88 27.71
CA MET A 1 2.39 -5.45 26.39
C MET A 1 1.43 -5.04 25.27
N SER A 2 0.24 -4.48 25.53
CA SER A 2 -0.68 -4.02 24.46
C SER A 2 -0.27 -2.68 23.83
N ASP A 3 0.27 -1.74 24.60
CA ASP A 3 0.61 -0.39 24.11
C ASP A 3 1.61 -0.38 22.94
N ASP A 4 2.52 -1.35 22.89
CA ASP A 4 3.53 -1.44 21.84
C ASP A 4 2.95 -2.04 20.54
N ALA A 5 2.05 -3.02 20.67
CA ALA A 5 1.36 -3.61 19.52
C ALA A 5 0.41 -2.61 18.84
N ASP A 6 -0.34 -1.84 19.63
CA ASP A 6 -1.25 -0.81 19.12
C ASP A 6 -0.48 0.35 18.47
N ALA A 7 0.66 0.75 19.06
CA ALA A 7 1.54 1.76 18.47
C ALA A 7 2.16 1.29 17.15
N VAL A 8 2.59 0.03 17.06
CA VAL A 8 3.09 -0.57 15.82
C VAL A 8 1.97 -0.62 14.77
N ALA A 9 0.76 -1.05 15.15
CA ALA A 9 -0.38 -1.08 14.25
C ALA A 9 -0.70 0.31 13.67
N ALA A 10 -0.73 1.35 14.52
CA ALA A 10 -0.97 2.72 14.07
C ALA A 10 0.11 3.22 13.08
N LYS A 11 1.39 2.90 13.34
CA LYS A 11 2.49 3.23 12.42
C LYS A 11 2.33 2.51 11.07
N LEU A 12 1.98 1.23 11.08
CA LEU A 12 1.76 0.45 9.86
C LEU A 12 0.60 1.02 9.04
N VAL A 13 -0.49 1.43 9.69
CA VAL A 13 -1.62 2.10 9.02
C VAL A 13 -1.19 3.42 8.39
N ALA A 14 -0.41 4.23 9.11
CA ALA A 14 0.10 5.50 8.59
C ALA A 14 1.05 5.30 7.39
N LEU A 15 1.97 4.34 7.48
CA LEU A 15 2.88 3.98 6.39
C LEU A 15 2.13 3.50 5.16
N ARG A 16 1.09 2.66 5.35
CA ARG A 16 0.22 2.21 4.27
C ARG A 16 -0.46 3.39 3.56
N GLY A 17 -1.05 4.32 4.33
CA GLY A 17 -1.71 5.50 3.75
C GLY A 17 -0.74 6.41 2.98
N ALA A 18 0.46 6.64 3.52
CA ALA A 18 1.50 7.40 2.82
C ALA A 18 1.98 6.70 1.54
N LEU A 19 2.14 5.37 1.58
CA LEU A 19 2.51 4.59 0.42
C LEU A 19 1.43 4.66 -0.67
N GLU A 20 0.16 4.43 -0.31
CA GLU A 20 -0.97 4.50 -1.23
C GLU A 20 -1.07 5.87 -1.94
N ALA A 21 -0.90 6.96 -1.18
CA ALA A 21 -0.93 8.31 -1.74
C ALA A 21 0.23 8.62 -2.70
N SER A 22 1.37 7.93 -2.58
CA SER A 22 2.58 8.19 -3.37
C SER A 22 2.73 7.30 -4.62
N ILE A 23 2.09 6.14 -4.66
CA ILE A 23 2.25 5.16 -5.76
C ILE A 23 1.81 5.72 -7.11
N TRP A 24 0.61 6.32 -7.18
CA TRP A 24 0.09 6.79 -8.47
C TRP A 24 0.88 7.98 -9.04
N PRO A 25 1.23 9.02 -8.25
CA PRO A 25 2.15 10.05 -8.71
C PRO A 25 3.49 9.50 -9.19
N ALA A 26 4.07 8.51 -8.49
CA ALA A 26 5.32 7.88 -8.89
C ALA A 26 5.18 7.08 -10.20
N ALA A 27 4.04 6.41 -10.41
CA ALA A 27 3.76 5.65 -11.63
C ALA A 27 3.59 6.59 -12.83
N VAL A 28 2.91 7.73 -12.65
CA VAL A 28 2.81 8.77 -13.68
C VAL A 28 4.19 9.32 -14.03
N ALA A 29 5.02 9.64 -13.04
CA ALA A 29 6.39 10.10 -13.28
C ALA A 29 7.22 9.06 -14.06
N ALA A 30 7.15 7.78 -13.68
CA ALA A 30 7.81 6.70 -14.39
C ALA A 30 7.31 6.55 -15.85
N ALA A 31 6.00 6.73 -16.08
CA ALA A 31 5.43 6.72 -17.42
C ALA A 31 5.97 7.89 -18.26
N THR A 32 6.14 9.09 -17.67
CA THR A 32 6.72 10.23 -18.39
C THR A 32 8.19 10.04 -18.76
N SER A 33 8.95 9.24 -17.99
CA SER A 33 10.35 8.92 -18.29
C SER A 33 10.52 7.67 -19.17
N GLY A 34 9.43 7.00 -19.57
CA GLY A 34 9.47 5.75 -20.32
C GLY A 34 9.97 4.55 -19.51
N ASP A 35 9.97 4.64 -18.18
CA ASP A 35 10.39 3.57 -17.29
C ASP A 35 9.25 2.55 -17.09
N HIS A 36 9.07 1.70 -18.10
CA HIS A 36 8.00 0.72 -18.14
C HIS A 36 8.08 -0.33 -17.02
N GLU A 37 9.29 -0.72 -16.61
CA GLU A 37 9.48 -1.66 -15.49
C GLU A 37 9.00 -1.04 -14.19
N ARG A 38 9.39 0.23 -13.94
CA ARG A 38 8.96 0.93 -12.74
C ARG A 38 7.46 1.17 -12.69
N VAL A 39 6.83 1.47 -13.83
CA VAL A 39 5.36 1.55 -13.93
C VAL A 39 4.72 0.22 -13.53
N ARG A 40 5.18 -0.90 -14.10
CA ARG A 40 4.65 -2.23 -13.79
C ARG A 40 4.75 -2.53 -12.29
N ASP A 41 5.91 -2.29 -11.71
CA ASP A 41 6.17 -2.61 -10.31
C ASP A 41 5.30 -1.76 -9.36
N LEU A 42 5.10 -0.47 -9.68
CA LEU A 42 4.23 0.43 -8.91
C LEU A 42 2.75 0.08 -9.03
N VAL A 43 2.29 -0.29 -10.24
CA VAL A 43 0.91 -0.76 -10.44
C VAL A 43 0.65 -2.06 -9.67
N LYS A 44 1.59 -3.01 -9.73
CA LYS A 44 1.49 -4.25 -8.97
C LYS A 44 1.41 -3.97 -7.46
N LEU A 45 2.26 -3.07 -6.96
CA LEU A 45 2.24 -2.68 -5.55
C LEU A 45 0.89 -2.08 -5.12
N LYS A 46 0.23 -1.26 -5.97
CA LYS A 46 -1.11 -0.74 -5.65
C LYS A 46 -2.14 -1.85 -5.51
N VAL A 47 -2.13 -2.81 -6.45
CA VAL A 47 -3.03 -3.96 -6.44
C VAL A 47 -2.81 -4.82 -5.20
N ASP A 48 -1.55 -5.06 -4.82
CA ASP A 48 -1.22 -5.84 -3.62
C ASP A 48 -1.75 -5.17 -2.34
N ILE A 49 -1.67 -3.84 -2.23
CA ILE A 49 -2.24 -3.08 -1.10
C ILE A 49 -3.77 -3.21 -1.05
N GLU A 50 -4.45 -3.07 -2.21
CA GLU A 50 -5.91 -3.21 -2.30
C GLU A 50 -6.37 -4.64 -1.95
N ALA A 51 -5.61 -5.66 -2.36
CA ALA A 51 -5.90 -7.05 -2.03
C ALA A 51 -5.80 -7.30 -0.52
N ILE A 52 -4.80 -6.72 0.15
CA ILE A 52 -4.66 -6.78 1.61
C ILE A 52 -5.85 -6.09 2.29
N ASP A 53 -6.22 -4.89 1.84
CA ASP A 53 -7.36 -4.14 2.40
C ASP A 53 -8.67 -4.91 2.24
N PHE A 54 -8.87 -5.52 1.07
CA PHE A 54 -10.02 -6.39 0.82
C PHE A 54 -10.05 -7.58 1.79
N ALA A 55 -8.92 -8.29 1.94
CA ALA A 55 -8.82 -9.45 2.81
C ALA A 55 -9.06 -9.09 4.29
N LEU A 56 -8.55 -7.94 4.74
CA LEU A 56 -8.78 -7.44 6.10
C LEU A 56 -10.25 -7.08 6.34
N SER A 57 -10.91 -6.46 5.35
CA SER A 57 -12.31 -6.05 5.43
C SER A 57 -13.30 -7.22 5.39
N HIS A 58 -12.88 -8.36 4.83
CA HIS A 58 -13.70 -9.58 4.70
C HIS A 58 -13.20 -10.72 5.60
N ARG A 59 -12.42 -10.41 6.62
CA ARG A 59 -11.96 -11.43 7.58
C ARG A 59 -13.18 -12.10 8.21
N PRO A 60 -13.33 -13.44 8.11
CA PRO A 60 -14.44 -14.12 8.75
C PRO A 60 -14.37 -13.87 10.26
N VAL A 61 -15.44 -13.28 10.79
CA VAL A 61 -15.66 -13.15 12.22
C VAL A 61 -16.04 -14.53 12.75
N GLY A 62 -15.10 -15.14 13.49
CA GLY A 62 -15.36 -16.35 14.28
C GLY A 62 -16.02 -16.00 15.60
#